data_AF-E1IIJ9-F1
#
_entry.id   AF-E1IIJ9-F1
#
_cell.length_a   1.000
_cell.length_b   1.000
_cell.length_c   1.000
_cell.angle_alpha   90.00
_cell.angle_beta   90.00
_cell.angle_gamma   90.00
#
_symmetry.space_group_name_H-M   'P 1'
#
loop_
_entity.id
_entity.type
_entity.pdbx_description
1 polymer ?
#
loop_
_entity_poly.entity_id
_entity_poly.type
_entity_poly.pdbx_seq_one_letter_code
_entity_poly.pdbx_strand_id
1 'polypeptide(L)'
;MAIFEVIDPVLGATTPPGPWVMRPAPPVSFSVAAAPEEAGPVWRVNLPADLQAAQVVLDDAGRSLHAQEVALSSATARLQRLARGGASFSTRMPAPEAELLGLMMEARAAESGAASFGLRESAMAGWQEAEERFQAFANQIQTTLTTYAVVETTIEQVLIGRSRVDLSGGIQSLFRDDFQPDEIELHRKTLSVALASRAALLRTFITVLRGATIVATMFSSPVGAISALPAAWKFVDQLLDDMRATA
;
A
#
# COMPACT_ATOMS: atom_id res chain seq x y z
N MET A 1 -14.02 -14.39 13.00
CA MET A 1 -13.74 -13.22 12.13
C MET A 1 -12.36 -13.39 11.55
N ALA A 2 -12.19 -13.16 10.25
CA ALA A 2 -10.87 -13.26 9.64
C ALA A 2 -10.04 -12.01 9.89
N ILE A 3 -8.73 -12.16 9.99
CA ILE A 3 -7.79 -11.06 10.24
C ILE A 3 -6.64 -11.19 9.24
N PHE A 4 -6.38 -10.13 8.48
CA PHE A 4 -5.29 -10.02 7.53
C PHE A 4 -4.29 -8.99 8.04
N GLU A 5 -3.09 -9.43 8.35
CA GLU A 5 -2.06 -8.59 8.95
C GLU A 5 -0.78 -8.65 8.14
N VAL A 6 -0.13 -7.50 7.98
CA VAL A 6 1.24 -7.42 7.50
C VAL A 6 2.09 -6.87 8.63
N ILE A 7 2.99 -7.71 9.12
CA ILE A 7 3.97 -7.34 10.13
C ILE A 7 5.21 -6.89 9.36
N ASP A 8 5.39 -5.58 9.26
CA ASP A 8 6.46 -4.96 8.48
C ASP A 8 7.53 -4.39 9.44
N PRO A 9 8.82 -4.66 9.21
CA PRO A 9 9.89 -4.02 9.97
C PRO A 9 10.04 -2.52 9.67
N VAL A 10 9.48 -2.01 8.57
CA VAL A 10 9.55 -0.59 8.20
C VAL A 10 8.50 0.22 8.97
N LEU A 11 8.96 1.15 9.81
CA LEU A 11 8.08 2.09 10.50
C LEU A 11 7.43 3.06 9.52
N GLY A 12 6.12 3.30 9.68
CA GLY A 12 5.36 4.20 8.81
C GLY A 12 5.08 3.64 7.41
N ALA A 13 5.35 2.35 7.18
CA ALA A 13 5.04 1.67 5.94
C ALA A 13 3.56 1.83 5.55
N THR A 14 3.31 2.00 4.26
CA THR A 14 1.96 2.17 3.72
C THR A 14 1.24 0.83 3.70
N THR A 15 -0.07 0.86 3.91
CA THR A 15 -0.92 -0.33 3.81
C THR A 15 -0.88 -0.87 2.38
N PRO A 16 -0.46 -2.13 2.16
CA PRO A 16 -0.41 -2.70 0.83
C PRO A 16 -1.83 -2.92 0.29
N PRO A 17 -2.01 -2.93 -1.04
CA PRO A 17 -3.31 -3.22 -1.64
C PRO A 17 -3.86 -4.57 -1.18
N GLY A 18 -5.18 -4.65 -1.00
CA GLY A 18 -5.88 -5.82 -0.47
C GLY A 18 -6.51 -5.56 0.91
N PRO A 19 -6.85 -6.62 1.68
CA PRO A 19 -7.57 -6.53 2.96
C PRO A 19 -6.65 -6.26 4.16
N TRP A 20 -5.39 -5.89 3.93
CA TRP A 20 -4.34 -5.95 4.94
C TRP A 20 -4.42 -4.82 5.95
N VAL A 21 -4.07 -5.14 7.20
CA VAL A 21 -3.83 -4.16 8.25
C VAL A 21 -2.37 -4.20 8.64
N MET A 22 -1.71 -3.04 8.63
CA MET A 22 -0.32 -2.91 9.04
C MET A 22 -0.19 -3.08 10.56
N ARG A 23 0.76 -3.93 10.96
CA ARG A 23 1.18 -4.10 12.35
C ARG A 23 2.68 -3.79 12.43
N PRO A 24 3.14 -2.97 13.39
CA PRO A 24 4.56 -2.81 13.61
C PRO A 24 5.16 -4.14 14.06
N ALA A 25 6.35 -4.48 13.57
CA ALA A 25 7.09 -5.63 14.08
C ALA A 25 7.28 -5.51 15.61
N PRO A 26 7.00 -6.57 16.39
CA PRO A 26 7.25 -6.55 17.82
C PRO A 26 8.74 -6.31 18.09
N PRO A 27 9.11 -5.62 19.19
CA PRO A 27 10.51 -5.44 19.55
C PRO A 27 11.17 -6.81 19.74
N VAL A 28 12.23 -7.07 18.98
CA VAL A 28 13.03 -8.31 19.10
C VAL A 28 13.64 -8.38 20.50
N SER A 29 13.18 -9.34 21.29
CA SER A 29 13.80 -9.70 22.56
C SER A 29 14.88 -10.75 22.29
N PHE A 30 16.15 -10.39 22.48
CA PHE A 30 17.29 -11.27 22.24
C PHE A 30 17.30 -12.45 23.23
N SER A 31 16.71 -13.58 22.86
CA SER A 31 16.95 -14.87 23.51
C SER A 31 18.02 -15.66 22.75
N VAL A 32 19.04 -16.11 23.47
CA VAL A 32 20.31 -16.70 22.98
C VAL A 32 20.16 -18.01 22.17
N ALA A 33 18.95 -18.53 22.00
CA ALA A 33 18.69 -19.84 21.38
C ALA A 33 17.86 -19.80 20.08
N ALA A 34 17.39 -18.64 19.64
CA ALA A 34 16.70 -18.53 18.35
C ALA A 34 17.71 -18.08 17.29
N ALA A 35 17.91 -18.88 16.24
CA ALA A 35 18.51 -18.37 15.01
C ALA A 35 17.78 -17.07 14.62
N PRO A 36 18.48 -16.04 14.12
CA PRO A 36 17.82 -14.79 13.74
C PRO A 36 16.72 -15.13 12.74
N GLU A 37 15.47 -15.05 13.18
CA GLU A 37 14.31 -15.22 12.33
C GLU A 37 14.40 -14.07 11.33
N GLU A 38 14.84 -14.39 10.12
CA GLU A 38 15.48 -13.37 9.27
C GLU A 38 14.40 -12.31 8.91
N ALA A 39 14.81 -11.05 8.93
CA ALA A 39 13.96 -9.86 9.08
C ALA A 39 13.16 -9.47 7.82
N GLY A 40 12.38 -10.40 7.26
CA GLY A 40 11.43 -10.15 6.17
C GLY A 40 10.01 -9.84 6.67
N PRO A 41 9.18 -9.17 5.86
CA PRO A 41 7.78 -8.93 6.22
C PRO A 41 7.00 -10.24 6.34
N VAL A 42 6.16 -10.34 7.37
CA VAL A 42 5.28 -11.49 7.61
C VAL A 42 3.83 -11.12 7.25
N TRP A 43 3.29 -11.81 6.26
CA TRP A 43 1.91 -11.71 5.80
C TRP A 43 1.11 -12.80 6.48
N ARG A 44 0.35 -12.43 7.50
CA ARG A 44 -0.41 -13.39 8.32
C ARG A 44 -1.89 -13.27 8.03
N VAL A 45 -2.53 -14.41 7.82
CA VAL A 45 -3.99 -14.50 7.73
C VAL A 45 -4.48 -15.47 8.80
N ASN A 46 -5.40 -15.00 9.63
CA ASN A 46 -6.15 -15.83 10.55
C ASN A 46 -7.57 -16.02 10.01
N LEU A 47 -7.91 -17.25 9.65
CA LEU A 47 -9.18 -17.65 9.06
C LEU A 47 -10.12 -18.23 10.13
N PRO A 48 -11.45 -18.16 9.91
CA PRO A 48 -12.41 -18.88 10.75
C PRO A 48 -12.26 -20.41 10.59
N ALA A 49 -12.70 -21.18 11.60
CA ALA A 49 -12.68 -22.65 11.55
C ALA A 49 -13.62 -23.25 10.50
N ASP A 50 -14.71 -22.56 10.17
CA ASP A 50 -15.58 -22.97 9.07
C ASP A 50 -14.88 -22.73 7.72
N LEU A 51 -14.56 -23.83 7.03
CA LEU A 51 -13.85 -23.83 5.75
C LEU A 51 -14.62 -23.06 4.66
N GLN A 52 -15.96 -23.12 4.66
CA GLN A 52 -16.75 -22.36 3.69
C GLN A 52 -16.67 -20.86 3.96
N ALA A 53 -16.81 -20.45 5.22
CA ALA A 53 -16.62 -19.05 5.62
C ALA A 53 -15.19 -18.56 5.31
N ALA A 54 -14.16 -19.39 5.57
CA ALA A 54 -12.78 -19.08 5.26
C ALA A 54 -12.56 -18.86 3.76
N GLN A 55 -13.18 -19.71 2.93
CA GLN A 55 -13.13 -19.60 1.48
C GLN A 55 -13.77 -18.30 0.97
N VAL A 56 -14.98 -17.98 1.45
CA VAL A 56 -15.69 -16.75 1.08
C VAL A 56 -14.85 -15.51 1.41
N VAL A 57 -14.26 -15.47 2.60
CA VAL A 57 -13.38 -14.36 3.02
C VAL A 57 -12.17 -14.20 2.09
N LEU A 58 -11.53 -15.30 1.67
CA LEU A 58 -10.38 -15.23 0.76
C LEU A 58 -10.79 -14.78 -0.65
N ASP A 59 -11.97 -15.18 -1.11
CA ASP A 59 -12.51 -14.73 -2.39
C ASP A 59 -12.86 -13.22 -2.34
N ASP A 60 -13.41 -12.75 -1.23
CA ASP A 60 -13.68 -11.33 -0.97
C ASP A 60 -12.39 -10.50 -0.96
N ALA A 61 -11.36 -11.01 -0.29
CA ALA A 61 -10.03 -10.41 -0.30
C ALA A 61 -9.46 -10.28 -1.72
N GLY A 62 -9.60 -11.34 -2.53
CA GLY A 62 -9.18 -11.33 -3.94
C GLY A 62 -9.96 -10.30 -4.78
N ARG A 63 -11.28 -10.19 -4.58
CA ARG A 63 -12.12 -9.20 -5.27
C ARG A 63 -11.77 -7.76 -4.87
N SER A 64 -11.55 -7.51 -3.58
CA SER A 64 -11.14 -6.20 -3.08
C SER A 64 -9.78 -5.78 -3.65
N LEU A 65 -8.80 -6.69 -3.65
CA LEU A 65 -7.50 -6.45 -4.27
C LEU A 65 -7.65 -6.12 -5.76
N HIS A 66 -8.45 -6.88 -6.50
CA HIS A 66 -8.67 -6.63 -7.92
C HIS A 66 -9.32 -5.26 -8.17
N ALA A 67 -10.29 -4.85 -7.36
CA ALA A 67 -10.92 -3.53 -7.47
C ALA A 67 -9.90 -2.39 -7.25
N GLN A 68 -8.99 -2.56 -6.29
CA GLN A 68 -7.90 -1.62 -6.04
C GLN A 68 -6.91 -1.56 -7.22
N GLU A 69 -6.57 -2.69 -7.83
CA GLU A 69 -5.72 -2.72 -9.04
C GLU A 69 -6.38 -2.00 -10.23
N VAL A 70 -7.69 -2.18 -10.42
CA VAL A 70 -8.46 -1.47 -11.44
C VAL A 70 -8.42 0.04 -11.16
N ALA A 71 -8.58 0.46 -9.91
CA ALA A 71 -8.47 1.87 -9.54
C ALA A 71 -7.07 2.43 -9.83
N LEU A 72 -6.00 1.72 -9.48
CA LEU A 72 -4.62 2.11 -9.81
C LEU A 72 -4.42 2.32 -11.30
N SER A 73 -4.99 1.43 -12.14
CA SER A 73 -4.90 1.56 -13.60
C SER A 73 -5.56 2.86 -14.11
N SER A 74 -6.55 3.39 -13.39
CA SER A 74 -7.24 4.63 -13.73
C SER A 74 -6.48 5.89 -13.27
N ALA A 75 -5.58 5.78 -12.28
CA ALA A 75 -4.92 6.92 -11.64
C ALA A 75 -4.18 7.82 -12.64
N THR A 76 -3.41 7.21 -13.55
CA THR A 76 -2.67 7.95 -14.58
C THR A 76 -3.61 8.73 -15.50
N ALA A 77 -4.72 8.12 -15.94
CA ALA A 77 -5.70 8.77 -16.80
C ALA A 77 -6.42 9.93 -16.09
N ARG A 78 -6.70 9.79 -14.79
CA ARG A 78 -7.28 10.86 -13.96
C ARG A 78 -6.32 12.04 -13.83
N LEU A 79 -5.05 11.80 -13.52
CA LEU A 79 -4.02 12.85 -13.46
C LEU A 79 -3.81 13.55 -14.82
N GLN A 80 -3.81 12.82 -15.93
CA GLN A 80 -3.72 13.43 -17.27
C GLN A 80 -4.92 14.33 -17.58
N ARG A 81 -6.14 13.91 -17.19
CA ARG A 81 -7.34 14.72 -17.35
C ARG A 81 -7.26 16.00 -16.53
N LEU A 82 -6.77 15.90 -15.30
CA LEU A 82 -6.54 17.04 -14.41
C LEU A 82 -5.52 18.02 -15.02
N ALA A 83 -4.39 17.52 -15.53
CA ALA A 83 -3.33 18.31 -16.16
C ALA A 83 -3.83 19.14 -17.35
N ARG A 84 -4.78 18.59 -18.12
CA ARG A 84 -5.38 19.25 -19.30
C ARG A 84 -6.47 20.27 -18.94
N GLY A 85 -6.72 20.53 -17.65
CA GLY A 85 -7.77 21.43 -17.18
C GLY A 85 -9.17 20.82 -17.18
N GLY A 86 -9.30 19.50 -17.39
CA GLY A 86 -10.60 18.80 -17.47
C GLY A 86 -11.41 18.78 -16.17
N ALA A 87 -10.88 19.31 -15.08
CA ALA A 87 -11.55 19.39 -13.78
C ALA A 87 -12.16 20.78 -13.47
N SER A 88 -11.87 21.81 -14.27
CA SER A 88 -12.32 23.20 -14.02
C SER A 88 -13.83 23.45 -14.18
N PHE A 89 -14.61 22.47 -14.67
CA PHE A 89 -16.04 22.66 -14.95
C PHE A 89 -16.98 21.60 -14.34
N SER A 90 -16.47 20.67 -13.53
CA SER A 90 -17.33 19.70 -12.82
C SER A 90 -17.74 20.25 -11.46
N THR A 91 -19.05 20.33 -11.20
CA THR A 91 -19.63 20.78 -9.92
C THR A 91 -19.36 19.85 -8.73
N ARG A 92 -18.73 18.69 -8.95
CA ARG A 92 -18.27 17.78 -7.90
C ARG A 92 -16.96 17.11 -8.33
N MET A 93 -15.84 17.69 -7.91
CA MET A 93 -14.52 17.08 -8.09
C MET A 93 -14.35 15.96 -7.06
N PRO A 94 -13.80 14.78 -7.42
CA PRO A 94 -13.47 13.77 -6.43
C PRO A 94 -12.39 14.28 -5.47
N ALA A 95 -12.38 13.77 -4.24
CA ALA A 95 -11.51 14.27 -3.17
C ALA A 95 -10.01 14.24 -3.53
N PRO A 96 -9.46 13.16 -4.14
CA PRO A 96 -8.04 13.13 -4.49
C PRO A 96 -7.61 14.24 -5.47
N GLU A 97 -8.43 14.54 -6.49
CA GLU A 97 -8.14 15.63 -7.43
C GLU A 97 -8.25 17.00 -6.75
N ALA A 98 -9.25 17.20 -5.89
CA ALA A 98 -9.45 18.47 -5.20
C ALA A 98 -8.28 18.80 -4.27
N GLU A 99 -7.79 17.81 -3.54
CA GLU A 99 -6.67 17.97 -2.62
C GLU A 99 -5.35 18.21 -3.36
N LEU A 100 -5.10 17.47 -4.45
CA LEU A 100 -3.92 17.70 -5.28
C LEU A 100 -3.89 19.13 -5.86
N LEU A 101 -5.02 19.64 -6.35
CA LEU A 101 -5.12 21.03 -6.80
C LEU A 101 -4.90 22.02 -5.66
N GLY A 102 -5.43 21.74 -4.47
CA GLY A 102 -5.22 22.56 -3.27
C GLY A 102 -3.73 22.70 -2.95
N LEU A 103 -3.01 21.57 -2.85
CA LEU A 103 -1.56 21.54 -2.63
C LEU A 103 -0.79 22.34 -3.69
N MET A 104 -1.19 22.26 -4.96
CA MET A 104 -0.56 23.03 -6.04
C MET A 104 -0.82 24.53 -5.94
N MET A 105 -2.05 24.95 -5.62
CA MET A 105 -2.40 26.36 -5.44
C MET A 105 -1.65 26.95 -4.24
N GLU A 106 -1.54 26.20 -3.15
CA GLU A 106 -0.79 26.59 -1.96
C GLU A 106 0.70 26.74 -2.24
N ALA A 107 1.31 25.78 -2.96
CA ALA A 107 2.70 25.86 -3.38
C ALA A 107 2.96 27.11 -4.24
N ARG A 108 2.08 27.41 -5.20
CA ARG A 108 2.17 28.61 -6.03
C ARG A 108 2.03 29.91 -5.22
N ALA A 109 1.12 29.93 -4.26
CA ALA A 109 0.92 31.08 -3.38
C ALA A 109 2.15 31.34 -2.49
N ALA A 110 2.75 30.28 -1.94
CA ALA A 110 3.97 30.37 -1.13
C ALA A 110 5.17 30.93 -1.92
N GLU A 111 5.34 30.53 -3.18
CA GLU A 111 6.40 31.04 -4.06
C GLU A 111 6.21 32.52 -4.42
N SER A 112 4.97 32.95 -4.62
CA SER A 112 4.65 34.34 -5.00
C SER A 112 4.77 35.35 -3.84
N GLY A 113 5.02 34.90 -2.62
CA GLY A 113 5.08 35.75 -1.43
C GLY A 113 3.73 36.37 -1.01
N ALA A 114 2.64 35.99 -1.67
CA ALA A 114 1.29 36.51 -1.42
C ALA A 114 0.51 35.73 -0.34
N ALA A 115 1.11 34.70 0.27
CA ALA A 115 0.46 33.89 1.29
C ALA A 115 0.51 34.58 2.67
N SER A 116 -0.66 34.72 3.29
CA SER A 116 -0.78 35.03 4.73
C SER A 116 -0.01 33.98 5.55
N PHE A 117 0.67 34.40 6.63
CA PHE A 117 1.55 33.54 7.44
C PHE A 117 0.92 32.19 7.83
N GLY A 118 -0.38 32.15 8.12
CA GLY A 118 -1.08 30.90 8.48
C GLY A 118 -1.28 29.90 7.34
N LEU A 119 -1.44 30.36 6.09
CA LEU A 119 -1.59 29.49 4.91
C LEU A 119 -0.25 28.87 4.49
N ARG A 120 0.85 29.56 4.77
CA ARG A 120 2.19 29.05 4.49
C ARG A 120 2.56 27.91 5.45
N GLU A 121 2.21 28.05 6.73
CA GLU A 121 2.52 27.05 7.76
C GLU A 121 1.73 25.75 7.55
N SER A 122 0.44 25.83 7.23
CA SER A 122 -0.39 24.66 6.92
C SER A 122 0.08 23.93 5.66
N ALA A 123 0.45 24.68 4.61
CA ALA A 123 0.98 24.10 3.38
C ALA A 123 2.29 23.34 3.65
N MET A 124 3.23 23.95 4.38
CA MET A 124 4.50 23.31 4.71
C MET A 124 4.31 22.04 5.55
N ALA A 125 3.38 22.03 6.51
CA ALA A 125 3.05 20.84 7.29
C ALA A 125 2.49 19.70 6.42
N GLY A 126 1.53 20.00 5.53
CA GLY A 126 0.95 18.99 4.63
C GLY A 126 1.96 18.41 3.62
N TRP A 127 2.92 19.23 3.18
CA TRP A 127 4.03 18.78 2.33
C TRP A 127 5.02 17.90 3.07
N GLN A 128 5.39 18.29 4.29
CA GLN A 128 6.33 17.52 5.10
C GLN A 128 5.75 16.14 5.47
N GLU A 129 4.47 16.07 5.81
CA GLU A 129 3.77 14.81 6.06
C GLU A 129 3.77 13.90 4.83
N ALA A 130 3.51 14.45 3.63
CA ALA A 130 3.54 13.69 2.39
C ALA A 130 4.95 13.19 2.05
N GLU A 131 5.98 13.98 2.33
CA GLU A 131 7.38 13.60 2.14
C GLU A 131 7.79 12.46 3.10
N GLU A 132 7.50 12.60 4.39
CA GLU A 132 7.81 11.59 5.41
C GLU A 132 7.15 10.25 5.08
N ARG A 133 5.87 10.26 4.69
CA ARG A 133 5.17 9.04 4.28
C ARG A 133 5.69 8.47 2.97
N PHE A 134 6.06 9.30 2.00
CA PHE A 134 6.67 8.83 0.76
C PHE A 134 8.04 8.18 1.01
N GLN A 135 8.85 8.72 1.92
CA GLN A 135 10.13 8.10 2.32
C GLN A 135 9.90 6.73 2.96
N ALA A 136 8.90 6.62 3.85
CA ALA A 136 8.53 5.33 4.44
C ALA A 136 8.05 4.32 3.38
N PHE A 137 7.25 4.77 2.43
CA PHE A 137 6.82 3.97 1.28
C PHE A 137 8.02 3.52 0.42
N ALA A 138 8.95 4.41 0.10
CA ALA A 138 10.15 4.06 -0.66
C ALA A 138 11.02 3.03 0.07
N ASN A 139 11.18 3.18 1.39
CA ASN A 139 11.87 2.20 2.24
C ASN A 139 11.15 0.85 2.25
N GLN A 140 9.81 0.84 2.30
CA GLN A 140 9.01 -0.37 2.20
C GLN A 140 9.21 -1.08 0.85
N ILE A 141 9.25 -0.34 -0.26
CA ILE A 141 9.53 -0.89 -1.59
C ILE A 141 10.94 -1.47 -1.65
N GLN A 142 11.94 -0.77 -1.10
CA GLN A 142 13.31 -1.27 -1.03
C GLN A 142 13.37 -2.58 -0.25
N THR A 143 12.79 -2.64 0.96
CA THR A 143 12.71 -3.85 1.78
C THR A 143 11.99 -4.97 1.04
N THR A 144 10.88 -4.65 0.36
CA THR A 144 10.13 -5.61 -0.46
C THR A 144 10.98 -6.20 -1.57
N LEU A 145 11.92 -5.45 -2.14
CA LEU A 145 12.78 -5.92 -3.24
C LEU A 145 14.05 -6.65 -2.76
N THR A 146 14.44 -6.49 -1.49
CA THR A 146 15.70 -7.05 -0.95
C THR A 146 15.49 -8.18 0.05
N THR A 147 14.27 -8.38 0.53
CA THR A 147 13.94 -9.41 1.51
C THR A 147 13.00 -10.46 0.95
N TYR A 148 13.10 -11.67 1.50
CA TYR A 148 12.09 -12.69 1.29
C TYR A 148 10.83 -12.31 2.10
N ALA A 149 9.67 -12.79 1.64
CA ALA A 149 8.42 -12.65 2.38
C ALA A 149 8.05 -13.98 3.06
N VAL A 150 7.44 -13.90 4.23
CA VAL A 150 6.83 -15.05 4.89
C VAL A 150 5.32 -14.90 4.81
N VAL A 151 4.61 -15.95 4.40
CA VAL A 151 3.16 -16.02 4.41
C VAL A 151 2.72 -17.09 5.38
N GLU A 152 1.94 -16.69 6.38
CA GLU A 152 1.39 -17.57 7.41
C GLU A 152 -0.13 -17.65 7.26
N THR A 153 -0.66 -18.86 7.20
CA THR A 153 -2.10 -19.10 7.31
C THR A 153 -2.37 -19.83 8.61
N THR A 154 -3.28 -19.26 9.39
CA THR A 154 -3.77 -19.83 10.63
C THR A 154 -5.28 -20.01 10.56
N ILE A 155 -5.81 -21.04 11.22
CA ILE A 155 -7.24 -21.22 11.45
C ILE A 155 -7.45 -21.13 12.96
N GLU A 156 -8.23 -20.16 13.43
CA GLU A 156 -8.43 -19.88 14.86
C GLU A 156 -7.10 -19.83 15.65
N GLN A 157 -6.10 -19.13 15.10
CA GLN A 157 -4.75 -18.98 15.65
C GLN A 157 -3.86 -20.24 15.60
N VAL A 158 -4.35 -21.36 15.05
CA VAL A 158 -3.54 -22.56 14.83
C VAL A 158 -2.86 -22.47 13.47
N LEU A 159 -1.52 -22.50 13.44
CA LEU A 159 -0.76 -22.46 12.19
C LEU A 159 -1.02 -23.72 11.37
N ILE A 160 -1.57 -23.54 10.16
CA ILE A 160 -1.83 -24.63 9.22
C ILE A 160 -0.77 -24.70 8.10
N GLY A 161 -0.21 -23.55 7.72
CA GLY A 161 0.79 -23.46 6.66
C GLY A 161 1.63 -22.21 6.79
N ARG A 162 2.94 -22.36 6.54
CA ARG A 162 3.92 -21.27 6.47
C ARG A 162 4.71 -21.40 5.19
N SER A 163 4.68 -20.38 4.35
CA SER A 163 5.45 -20.33 3.12
C SER A 163 6.49 -19.23 3.18
N ARG A 164 7.73 -19.54 2.81
CA ARG A 164 8.77 -18.56 2.52
C ARG A 164 8.80 -18.34 1.01
N VAL A 165 8.76 -17.08 0.60
CA VAL A 165 8.80 -16.65 -0.80
C VAL A 165 10.08 -15.87 -1.02
N ASP A 166 10.98 -16.39 -1.85
CA ASP A 166 12.19 -15.68 -2.23
C ASP A 166 11.94 -14.59 -3.29
N LEU A 167 12.99 -13.85 -3.64
CA LEU A 167 12.93 -12.78 -4.62
C LEU A 167 12.78 -13.27 -6.07
N SER A 168 13.21 -14.50 -6.35
CA SER A 168 13.08 -15.17 -7.66
C SER A 168 11.71 -15.80 -7.88
N GLY A 169 10.83 -15.77 -6.87
CA GLY A 169 9.53 -16.43 -6.88
C GLY A 169 9.56 -17.90 -6.46
N GLY A 170 10.68 -18.41 -5.97
CA GLY A 170 10.75 -19.71 -5.33
C GLY A 170 9.94 -19.70 -4.02
N ILE A 171 9.16 -20.76 -3.83
CA ILE A 171 8.26 -20.91 -2.70
C ILE A 171 8.63 -22.20 -1.97
N GLN A 172 8.88 -22.09 -0.67
CA GLN A 172 9.08 -23.23 0.21
C GLN A 172 7.99 -23.22 1.27
N SER A 173 7.17 -24.26 1.28
CA SER A 173 6.02 -24.35 2.18
C SER A 173 6.23 -25.44 3.22
N LEU A 174 5.92 -25.12 4.48
CA LEU A 174 5.83 -26.03 5.60
C LEU A 174 4.37 -26.11 6.04
N PHE A 175 3.88 -27.33 6.23
CA PHE A 175 2.53 -27.62 6.70
C PHE A 175 2.62 -28.38 8.02
N ARG A 176 1.55 -28.32 8.82
CA ARG A 176 1.39 -29.15 10.02
C ARG A 176 1.30 -30.63 9.61
N ASP A 177 1.83 -31.56 10.42
CA ASP A 177 1.93 -32.99 10.05
C ASP A 177 0.57 -33.69 9.80
N ASP A 178 -0.51 -33.21 10.41
CA ASP A 178 -1.90 -33.71 10.31
C ASP A 178 -2.78 -32.84 9.40
N PHE A 179 -2.19 -32.22 8.37
CA PHE A 179 -2.92 -31.34 7.45
C PHE A 179 -4.05 -32.05 6.70
N GLN A 180 -5.15 -31.33 6.48
CA GLN A 180 -6.23 -31.74 5.57
C GLN A 180 -6.01 -31.14 4.17
N PRO A 181 -6.43 -31.83 3.09
CA PRO A 181 -6.31 -31.30 1.72
C PRO A 181 -6.97 -29.93 1.52
N ASP A 182 -8.09 -29.68 2.19
CA ASP A 182 -8.81 -28.41 2.12
C ASP A 182 -8.03 -27.26 2.79
N GLU A 183 -7.26 -27.54 3.84
CA GLU A 183 -6.39 -26.56 4.52
C GLU A 183 -5.22 -26.13 3.62
N ILE A 184 -4.69 -27.04 2.79
CA ILE A 184 -3.67 -26.70 1.79
C ILE A 184 -4.23 -25.71 0.78
N GLU A 185 -5.45 -25.93 0.32
CA GLU A 185 -6.06 -25.04 -0.67
C GLU A 185 -6.32 -23.64 -0.09
N LEU A 186 -6.75 -23.56 1.17
CA LEU A 186 -6.84 -22.28 1.89
C LEU A 186 -5.48 -21.58 2.02
N HIS A 187 -4.41 -22.33 2.32
CA HIS A 187 -3.06 -21.77 2.38
C HIS A 187 -2.59 -21.28 1.00
N ARG A 188 -2.85 -22.03 -0.07
CA ARG A 188 -2.52 -21.63 -1.45
C ARG A 188 -3.24 -20.36 -1.87
N LYS A 189 -4.53 -20.24 -1.53
CA LYS A 189 -5.30 -19.02 -1.79
C LYS A 189 -4.78 -17.84 -0.98
N THR A 190 -4.47 -18.05 0.29
CA THR A 190 -3.81 -17.03 1.13
C THR A 190 -2.50 -16.55 0.51
N LEU A 191 -1.66 -17.49 0.07
CA LEU A 191 -0.40 -17.20 -0.61
C LEU A 191 -0.63 -16.42 -1.90
N SER A 192 -1.62 -16.79 -2.71
CA SER A 192 -1.98 -16.07 -3.92
C SER A 192 -2.37 -14.61 -3.63
N VAL A 193 -3.21 -14.37 -2.61
CA VAL A 193 -3.62 -13.02 -2.22
C VAL A 193 -2.41 -12.20 -1.75
N ALA A 194 -1.54 -12.76 -0.90
CA ALA A 194 -0.34 -12.07 -0.41
C ALA A 194 0.63 -11.71 -1.55
N LEU A 195 0.89 -12.64 -2.48
CA LEU A 195 1.75 -12.40 -3.63
C LEU A 195 1.17 -11.35 -4.58
N ALA A 196 -0.13 -11.43 -4.86
CA ALA A 196 -0.81 -10.44 -5.70
C ALA A 196 -0.79 -9.05 -5.05
N SER A 197 -0.96 -8.98 -3.72
CA SER A 197 -0.88 -7.73 -2.95
C SER A 197 0.52 -7.10 -3.02
N ARG A 198 1.57 -7.92 -2.91
CA ARG A 198 2.96 -7.47 -3.08
C ARG A 198 3.23 -6.97 -4.51
N ALA A 199 2.72 -7.66 -5.52
CA ALA A 199 2.82 -7.20 -6.91
C ALA A 199 2.08 -5.88 -7.12
N ALA A 200 0.89 -5.72 -6.54
CA ALA A 200 0.10 -4.49 -6.58
C ALA A 200 0.81 -3.32 -5.85
N LEU A 201 1.51 -3.58 -4.75
CA LEU A 201 2.35 -2.60 -4.05
C LEU A 201 3.46 -2.05 -4.98
N LEU A 202 4.17 -2.93 -5.69
CA LEU A 202 5.19 -2.52 -6.66
C LEU A 202 4.58 -1.75 -7.85
N ARG A 203 3.40 -2.16 -8.32
CA ARG A 203 2.65 -1.42 -9.36
C ARG A 203 2.21 -0.04 -8.88
N THR A 204 1.87 0.09 -7.60
CA THR A 204 1.55 1.38 -6.96
C THR A 204 2.75 2.31 -7.07
N PHE A 205 3.95 1.84 -6.75
CA PHE A 205 5.19 2.63 -6.89
C PHE A 205 5.43 3.10 -8.33
N ILE A 206 5.28 2.21 -9.32
CA ILE A 206 5.40 2.60 -10.74
C ILE A 206 4.35 3.64 -11.14
N THR A 207 3.12 3.50 -10.63
CA THR A 207 2.01 4.43 -10.88
C THR A 207 2.30 5.79 -10.28
N VAL A 208 2.86 5.85 -9.06
CA VAL A 208 3.32 7.07 -8.41
C VAL A 208 4.41 7.76 -9.23
N LEU A 209 5.42 7.02 -9.71
CA LEU A 209 6.48 7.59 -10.56
C LEU A 209 5.90 8.21 -11.85
N ARG A 210 4.96 7.53 -12.51
CA ARG A 210 4.27 8.05 -13.70
C ARG A 210 3.37 9.23 -13.37
N GLY A 211 2.69 9.20 -12.23
CA GLY A 211 1.87 10.31 -11.74
C GLY A 211 2.73 11.54 -11.47
N ALA A 212 3.91 11.35 -10.88
CA ALA A 212 4.84 12.43 -10.56
C ALA A 212 5.35 13.14 -11.82
N THR A 213 5.63 12.42 -12.91
CA THR A 213 6.02 13.08 -14.17
C THR A 213 4.89 13.95 -14.72
N ILE A 214 3.63 13.50 -14.61
CA ILE A 214 2.46 14.29 -15.01
C ILE A 214 2.29 15.51 -14.09
N VAL A 215 2.35 15.32 -12.79
CA VAL A 215 2.22 16.39 -11.78
C VAL A 215 3.32 17.44 -11.95
N ALA A 216 4.55 17.03 -12.24
CA ALA A 216 5.67 17.94 -12.49
C ALA A 216 5.40 18.89 -13.67
N THR A 217 4.69 18.45 -14.73
CA THR A 217 4.30 19.33 -15.84
C THR A 217 3.27 20.39 -15.46
N MET A 218 2.55 20.18 -14.36
CA MET A 218 1.54 21.15 -13.90
C MET A 218 2.17 22.26 -13.05
N PHE A 219 3.39 22.04 -12.54
CA PHE A 219 4.16 23.06 -11.83
C PHE A 219 4.91 23.95 -12.81
N SER A 220 4.84 25.26 -12.59
CA SER A 220 5.58 26.25 -13.38
C SER A 220 6.97 26.56 -12.82
N SER A 221 7.37 25.91 -11.72
CA SER A 221 8.61 26.18 -11.00
C SER A 221 9.47 24.90 -10.82
N PRO A 222 10.80 25.03 -10.74
CA PRO A 222 11.70 23.91 -10.43
C PRO A 222 11.48 23.31 -9.03
N VAL A 223 11.06 24.13 -8.06
CA VAL A 223 10.79 23.68 -6.69
C VAL A 223 9.53 22.81 -6.64
N GLY A 224 8.48 23.18 -7.37
CA GLY A 224 7.27 22.36 -7.50
C GLY A 224 7.51 21.00 -8.17
N ALA A 225 8.52 20.89 -9.03
CA ALA A 225 8.89 19.62 -9.66
C ALA A 225 9.47 18.60 -8.64
N ILE A 226 10.16 19.05 -7.60
CA ILE A 226 10.68 18.18 -6.53
C ILE A 226 9.51 17.60 -5.71
N SER A 227 8.49 18.42 -5.46
CA SER A 227 7.29 18.05 -4.71
C SER A 227 6.29 17.16 -5.48
N ALA A 228 6.55 16.91 -6.77
CA ALA A 228 5.64 16.14 -7.61
C ALA A 228 5.53 14.66 -7.18
N LEU A 229 6.60 14.09 -6.61
CA LEU A 229 6.62 12.71 -6.12
C LEU A 229 5.72 12.51 -4.89
N PRO A 230 5.91 13.25 -3.78
CA PRO A 230 5.01 13.19 -2.63
C PRO A 230 3.54 13.48 -2.99
N ALA A 231 3.30 14.44 -3.88
CA ALA A 231 1.95 14.78 -4.33
C ALA A 231 1.27 13.64 -5.11
N ALA A 232 1.99 13.04 -6.06
CA ALA A 232 1.48 11.91 -6.82
C ALA A 232 1.28 10.67 -5.93
N TRP A 233 2.16 10.45 -4.95
CA TRP A 233 1.99 9.41 -3.96
C TRP A 233 0.70 9.61 -3.17
N LYS A 234 0.48 10.80 -2.59
CA LYS A 234 -0.72 11.13 -1.82
C LYS A 234 -2.01 10.92 -2.62
N PHE A 235 -2.03 11.36 -3.87
CA PHE A 235 -3.16 11.15 -4.78
C PHE A 235 -3.48 9.66 -4.98
N VAL A 236 -2.46 8.84 -5.19
CA VAL A 236 -2.62 7.40 -5.41
C VAL A 236 -3.04 6.69 -4.11
N ASP A 237 -2.49 7.10 -2.97
CA ASP A 237 -2.84 6.55 -1.65
C ASP A 237 -4.31 6.80 -1.31
N GLN A 238 -4.79 8.03 -1.51
CA GLN A 238 -6.19 8.39 -1.30
C GLN A 238 -7.13 7.62 -2.24
N LEU A 239 -6.71 7.38 -3.48
CA LEU A 239 -7.47 6.56 -4.40
C LEU A 239 -7.62 5.11 -3.91
N LEU A 240 -6.57 4.55 -3.31
CA LEU A 240 -6.62 3.22 -2.73
C LEU A 240 -7.46 3.16 -1.46
N ASP A 241 -7.40 4.20 -0.62
CA ASP A 241 -8.22 4.36 0.58
C ASP A 241 -9.72 4.44 0.24
N ASP A 242 -10.09 5.26 -0.76
CA ASP A 242 -11.46 5.38 -1.25
C ASP A 242 -12.03 4.01 -1.65
N MET A 243 -11.23 3.20 -2.36
CA MET A 243 -11.63 1.87 -2.79
C MET A 243 -11.79 0.89 -1.62
N ARG A 244 -10.90 0.97 -0.62
CA ARG A 244 -11.00 0.17 0.60
C ARG A 244 -12.25 0.50 1.42
N ALA A 245 -12.67 1.76 1.44
CA ALA A 245 -13.87 2.19 2.17
C ALA A 245 -15.19 1.77 1.48
N THR A 246 -15.16 1.51 0.17
CA THR A 246 -16.32 1.04 -0.60
C THR A 246 -16.47 -0.48 -0.71
N ALA A 247 -15.45 -1.25 -0.29
CA ALA A 247 -15.45 -2.71 -0.33
C ALA A 247 -16.05 -3.31 0.94
#